data_AF-A0A060IHZ4-F1
#
_entry.id   AF-A0A060IHZ4-F1
#
_cell.length_a   1.000
_cell.length_b   1.000
_cell.length_c   1.000
_cell.angle_alpha   90.00
_cell.angle_beta   90.00
_cell.angle_gamma   90.00
#
_symmetry.space_group_name_H-M   'P 1'
#
loop_
_entity.id
_entity.type
_entity.pdbx_description
1 polymer ?
#
loop_
_entity_poly.entity_id
_entity_poly.type
_entity_poly.pdbx_seq_one_letter_code
_entity_poly.pdbx_strand_id
1 'polypeptide(L)'
;MRASCTPLKAPLRRPERLASSGRFAWVLLLAPLLLLPTSSDACDDPPRFVSMKPQGTLKPSYSPGEQIVYECHLGFQPVTPGQVLALVCQDNNTWSSLQEGCKKDGVLP
;
A
#
# COMPACT_ATOMS: atom_id res chain seq x y z
N MET A 1 -49.36 -30.32 -57.66
CA MET A 1 -48.31 -29.37 -57.24
C MET A 1 -48.92 -27.97 -57.26
N ARG A 2 -49.09 -27.32 -56.11
CA ARG A 2 -49.59 -25.94 -56.00
C ARG A 2 -48.47 -25.09 -55.41
N ALA A 3 -47.98 -24.12 -56.17
CA ALA A 3 -46.99 -23.16 -55.73
C ALA A 3 -47.70 -21.98 -55.06
N SER A 4 -47.32 -21.66 -53.83
CA SER A 4 -47.86 -20.54 -53.07
C SER A 4 -46.84 -19.41 -53.07
N CYS A 5 -47.15 -18.29 -53.73
CA CYS A 5 -46.36 -17.06 -53.70
C CYS A 5 -46.70 -16.25 -52.43
N THR A 6 -45.70 -15.96 -51.61
CA THR A 6 -45.82 -15.03 -50.48
C THR A 6 -45.42 -13.60 -50.91
N PRO A 7 -46.12 -12.55 -50.44
CA PRO A 7 -45.84 -11.18 -50.82
C PRO A 7 -44.54 -10.64 -50.17
N LEU A 8 -43.73 -9.99 -51.02
CA LEU A 8 -42.49 -9.28 -50.71
C LEU A 8 -42.76 -8.10 -49.76
N LYS A 9 -42.11 -8.06 -48.58
CA LYS A 9 -42.24 -6.97 -47.60
C LYS A 9 -40.99 -6.07 -47.64
N ALA A 10 -41.23 -4.78 -47.91
CA ALA A 10 -40.23 -3.72 -48.08
C ALA A 10 -39.32 -3.51 -46.84
N PRO A 11 -38.13 -2.87 -46.98
CA PRO A 11 -37.10 -2.91 -45.96
C PRO A 11 -37.43 -1.97 -44.81
N LEU A 12 -37.55 -2.55 -43.62
CA LEU A 12 -37.73 -1.80 -42.39
C LEU A 12 -36.37 -1.17 -42.04
N ARG A 13 -36.30 0.16 -42.08
CA ARG A 13 -35.18 1.01 -41.63
C ARG A 13 -34.57 0.44 -40.35
N ARG A 14 -33.35 -0.12 -40.49
CA ARG A 14 -32.50 -0.47 -39.36
C ARG A 14 -32.23 0.81 -38.56
N PRO A 15 -32.59 0.90 -37.27
CA PRO A 15 -32.02 1.92 -36.42
C PRO A 15 -30.53 1.65 -36.36
N GLU A 16 -29.73 2.59 -36.83
CA GLU A 16 -28.32 2.71 -36.48
C GLU A 16 -28.26 2.57 -34.97
N ARG A 17 -27.81 1.40 -34.48
CA ARG A 17 -27.49 1.22 -33.06
C ARG A 17 -26.28 2.11 -32.81
N LEU A 18 -26.64 3.34 -32.47
CA LEU A 18 -25.83 4.37 -31.88
C LEU A 18 -24.85 3.71 -30.92
N ALA A 19 -23.61 4.10 -31.12
CA ALA A 19 -22.42 3.60 -30.49
C ALA A 19 -22.53 3.34 -28.98
N SER A 20 -21.49 2.63 -28.54
CA SER A 20 -20.85 2.92 -27.27
C SER A 20 -21.38 2.14 -26.07
N SER A 21 -20.50 1.96 -25.09
CA SER A 21 -20.88 1.69 -23.70
C SER A 21 -21.09 0.24 -23.25
N GLY A 22 -20.50 -0.75 -23.92
CA GLY A 22 -20.39 -2.12 -23.34
C GLY A 22 -19.07 -2.35 -22.59
N ARG A 23 -17.96 -1.92 -23.20
CA ARG A 23 -16.60 -2.21 -22.70
C ARG A 23 -16.12 -1.22 -21.64
N PHE A 24 -16.59 0.03 -21.69
CA PHE A 24 -16.20 1.07 -20.74
C PHE A 24 -16.95 0.97 -19.40
N ALA A 25 -18.15 0.41 -19.39
CA ALA A 25 -18.92 0.19 -18.17
C ALA A 25 -18.22 -0.79 -17.21
N TRP A 26 -17.56 -1.82 -17.75
CA TRP A 26 -16.82 -2.80 -16.95
C TRP A 26 -15.53 -2.23 -16.34
N VAL A 27 -14.82 -1.38 -17.08
CA VAL A 27 -13.58 -0.73 -16.61
C VAL A 27 -13.86 0.22 -15.44
N LEU A 28 -14.99 0.92 -15.46
CA LEU A 28 -15.42 1.81 -14.38
C LEU A 28 -15.82 1.06 -13.09
N LEU A 29 -16.19 -0.21 -13.17
CA LEU A 29 -16.56 -1.02 -11.99
C LEU A 29 -15.35 -1.70 -11.32
N LEU A 30 -14.26 -1.97 -12.04
CA LEU A 30 -13.04 -2.55 -11.48
C LEU A 30 -12.08 -1.50 -10.90
N ALA A 31 -12.10 -0.26 -11.39
CA ALA A 31 -11.21 0.80 -10.93
C ALA A 31 -11.33 1.13 -9.42
N PRO A 32 -12.53 1.14 -8.80
CA PRO A 32 -12.65 1.36 -7.37
C PRO A 32 -11.97 0.26 -6.54
N LEU A 33 -11.90 -0.98 -7.05
CA LEU A 33 -11.33 -2.13 -6.32
C LEU A 33 -9.80 -2.06 -6.18
N LEU A 34 -9.13 -1.39 -7.13
CA LEU A 34 -7.68 -1.14 -7.09
C LEU A 34 -7.28 -0.04 -6.10
N LEU A 35 -8.24 0.80 -5.69
CA LEU A 35 -8.03 1.90 -4.75
C LEU A 35 -8.33 1.50 -3.31
N LEU A 36 -8.86 0.30 -3.06
CA LEU A 36 -8.99 -0.17 -1.68
C LEU A 36 -7.59 -0.36 -1.12
N PRO A 37 -7.26 0.26 0.02
CA PRO A 37 -6.03 -0.06 0.72
C PRO A 37 -6.06 -1.56 0.99
N THR A 38 -5.00 -2.27 0.59
CA THR A 38 -4.78 -3.64 1.02
C THR A 38 -4.62 -3.56 2.53
N SER A 39 -5.69 -3.82 3.28
CA SER A 39 -5.65 -3.86 4.74
C SER A 39 -4.74 -5.02 5.11
N SER A 40 -3.48 -4.71 5.38
CA SER A 40 -2.55 -5.66 5.98
C SER A 40 -2.89 -5.74 7.46
N ASP A 41 -3.11 -6.95 7.98
CA ASP A 41 -3.34 -7.20 9.40
C ASP A 41 -2.06 -7.06 10.25
N ALA A 42 -0.94 -6.63 9.65
CA ALA A 42 0.36 -6.46 10.28
C ALA A 42 1.11 -5.23 9.71
N CYS A 43 2.08 -4.71 10.47
CA CYS A 43 3.03 -3.74 9.92
C CYS A 43 4.02 -4.45 8.98
N ASP A 44 4.23 -3.84 7.81
CA ASP A 44 5.24 -4.23 6.83
C ASP A 44 6.67 -3.89 7.30
N ASP A 45 7.64 -3.93 6.38
CA ASP A 45 9.03 -3.55 6.66
C ASP A 45 9.14 -2.21 7.40
N PRO A 46 9.93 -2.14 8.48
CA PRO A 46 10.12 -0.91 9.21
C PRO A 46 10.92 0.11 8.40
N PRO A 47 10.71 1.41 8.66
CA PRO A 47 11.57 2.47 8.13
C PRO A 47 13.03 2.22 8.50
N ARG A 48 13.91 2.61 7.57
CA ARG A 48 15.35 2.55 7.76
C ARG A 48 15.84 3.86 8.34
N PHE A 49 16.76 3.76 9.28
CA PHE A 49 17.47 4.88 9.87
C PHE A 49 18.93 4.81 9.46
N VAL A 50 19.56 5.97 9.33
CA VAL A 50 20.96 6.15 8.97
C VAL A 50 21.85 6.13 10.20
N SER A 51 21.38 6.66 11.33
CA SER A 51 22.18 6.80 12.55
C SER A 51 22.04 5.64 13.53
N MET A 52 21.05 4.76 13.32
CA MET A 52 20.74 3.64 14.20
C MET A 52 20.41 2.35 13.43
N LYS A 53 20.61 1.22 14.10
CA LYS A 53 20.31 -0.13 13.62
C LYS A 53 19.42 -0.87 14.63
N PRO A 54 18.61 -1.84 14.20
CA PRO A 54 17.87 -2.68 15.14
C PRO A 54 18.83 -3.50 16.01
N GLN A 55 18.51 -3.69 17.29
CA GLN A 55 19.27 -4.54 18.21
C GLN A 55 19.21 -6.04 17.87
N GLY A 56 18.33 -6.43 16.93
CA GLY A 56 18.13 -7.81 16.54
C GLY A 56 17.79 -7.93 15.05
N THR A 57 17.43 -9.15 14.66
CA THR A 57 16.99 -9.44 13.29
C THR A 57 15.56 -8.95 13.10
N LEU A 58 15.31 -8.25 11.98
CA LEU A 58 13.97 -7.84 11.62
C LEU A 58 13.11 -9.04 11.22
N LYS A 59 11.86 -9.04 11.67
CA LYS A 59 10.85 -10.02 11.27
C LYS A 59 10.27 -9.61 9.92
N PRO A 60 9.73 -10.58 9.15
CA PRO A 60 9.03 -10.27 7.90
C PRO A 60 7.69 -9.53 8.12
N SER A 61 7.10 -9.62 9.31
CA SER A 61 5.84 -8.97 9.67
C SER A 61 5.75 -8.74 11.17
N TYR A 62 5.05 -7.67 11.58
CA TYR A 62 4.87 -7.31 12.99
C TYR A 62 3.39 -7.12 13.34
N SER A 63 2.94 -7.76 14.42
CA SER A 63 1.59 -7.56 14.92
C SER A 63 1.47 -6.24 15.70
N PRO A 64 0.27 -5.63 15.77
CA PRO A 64 0.03 -4.48 16.64
C PRO A 64 0.52 -4.72 18.08
N GLY A 65 1.20 -3.71 18.63
CA GLY A 65 1.83 -3.77 19.95
C GLY A 65 3.27 -4.31 19.94
N GLU A 66 3.74 -4.94 18.86
CA GLU A 66 5.15 -5.32 18.76
C GLU A 66 6.05 -4.10 18.58
N GLN A 67 7.27 -4.19 19.10
CA GLN A 67 8.26 -3.11 19.04
C GLN A 67 9.61 -3.59 18.53
N ILE A 68 10.30 -2.70 17.82
CA ILE A 68 11.68 -2.84 17.40
C ILE A 68 12.50 -1.83 18.20
N VAL A 69 13.46 -2.32 18.98
CA VAL A 69 14.42 -1.48 19.68
C VAL A 69 15.62 -1.26 18.79
N TYR A 70 16.00 0.00 18.64
CA TYR A 70 17.16 0.44 17.88
C TYR A 70 18.29 0.86 18.81
N GLU A 71 19.50 0.71 18.31
CA GLU A 71 20.74 1.16 18.92
C GLU A 71 21.51 2.03 17.93
N CYS A 72 22.27 3.00 18.44
CA CYS A 72 23.09 3.85 17.60
C CYS A 72 24.19 3.04 16.90
N HIS A 73 24.54 3.45 15.68
CA HIS A 73 25.73 2.95 15.01
C HIS A 73 27.00 3.34 15.79
N LEU A 74 28.10 2.60 15.55
CA LEU A 74 29.40 2.92 16.14
C LEU A 74 29.82 4.35 15.75
N GLY A 75 30.26 5.13 16.74
CA GLY A 75 30.60 6.55 16.56
C GLY A 75 29.39 7.49 16.58
N PHE A 76 28.23 7.01 17.02
CA PHE A 76 27.04 7.81 17.31
C PHE A 76 26.54 7.54 18.73
N GLN A 77 25.96 8.58 19.35
CA GLN A 77 25.35 8.53 20.67
C GLN A 77 23.91 9.02 20.62
N PRO A 78 23.05 8.55 21.53
CA PRO A 78 21.71 9.08 21.69
C PRO A 78 21.76 10.60 21.88
N VAL A 79 20.87 11.31 21.18
CA VAL A 79 20.76 12.77 21.31
C VAL A 79 20.43 13.14 22.76
N THR A 80 19.56 12.36 23.40
CA THR A 80 19.19 12.50 24.80
C THR A 80 19.67 11.28 25.60
N PRO A 81 20.45 11.47 26.69
CA PRO A 81 20.89 10.36 27.54
C PRO A 81 19.69 9.57 28.10
N GLY A 82 19.73 8.24 27.98
CA GLY A 82 18.66 7.36 28.44
C GLY A 82 17.43 7.31 27.53
N GLN A 83 17.46 7.95 26.36
CA GLN A 83 16.39 7.84 25.37
C GLN A 83 16.29 6.40 24.84
N VAL A 84 15.08 5.86 24.86
CA VAL A 84 14.76 4.58 24.21
C VAL A 84 14.35 4.87 22.77
N LEU A 85 15.08 4.29 21.82
CA LEU A 85 14.79 4.37 20.39
C LEU A 85 13.96 3.14 20.01
N ALA A 86 12.65 3.24 20.14
CA ALA A 86 11.73 2.14 19.83
C ALA A 86 10.73 2.55 18.75
N LEU A 87 10.54 1.66 17.79
CA LEU A 87 9.50 1.76 16.77
C LEU A 87 8.42 0.73 17.08
N VAL A 88 7.17 1.17 17.21
CA VAL A 88 6.05 0.33 17.64
C VAL A 88 5.06 0.17 16.48
N CYS A 89 4.61 -1.05 16.23
CA CYS A 89 3.51 -1.31 15.31
C CYS A 89 2.19 -0.92 16.00
N GLN A 90 1.48 0.07 15.47
CA GLN A 90 0.23 0.57 16.04
C GLN A 90 -0.96 -0.29 15.62
N ASP A 91 -2.11 -0.10 16.28
CA ASP A 91 -3.36 -0.83 16.01
C ASP A 91 -3.92 -0.60 14.61
N ASN A 92 -3.53 0.49 13.95
CA ASN A 92 -3.87 0.78 12.55
C ASN A 92 -2.88 0.15 11.56
N ASN A 93 -2.05 -0.80 12.01
CA ASN A 93 -1.04 -1.49 11.20
C ASN A 93 -0.01 -0.54 10.58
N THR A 94 0.25 0.60 11.22
CA THR A 94 1.30 1.54 10.82
C THR A 94 2.36 1.69 11.91
N TRP A 95 3.59 1.93 11.48
CA TRP A 95 4.69 2.21 12.38
C TRP A 95 4.51 3.55 13.12
N SER A 96 4.87 3.58 14.40
CA SER A 96 4.90 4.80 15.20
C SER A 96 5.89 5.83 14.63
N SER A 97 5.69 7.11 14.91
CA SER A 97 6.65 8.15 14.53
C SER A 97 7.93 8.03 15.37
N LEU A 98 9.01 7.59 14.76
CA LEU A 98 10.36 7.63 15.32
C LEU A 98 11.26 8.40 14.35
N GLN A 99 12.01 9.36 14.88
CA GLN A 99 12.97 10.15 14.11
C GLN A 99 14.40 9.68 14.44
N GLU A 100 15.38 10.18 13.68
CA GLU A 100 16.80 9.97 13.98
C GLU A 100 17.14 10.46 15.38
N GLY A 101 17.39 9.51 16.27
CA GLY A 101 17.66 9.76 17.68
C GLY A 101 19.13 9.66 18.06
N CYS A 102 20.04 9.44 17.11
CA CYS A 102 21.47 9.42 17.35
C CYS A 102 22.19 10.55 16.60
N LYS A 103 23.19 11.16 17.25
CA LYS A 103 24.09 12.14 16.66
C LYS A 103 25.50 11.57 16.63
N LYS A 104 26.33 12.02 15.67
CA LYS A 104 27.75 11.64 15.66
C LYS A 104 28.41 12.05 16.96
N ASP A 105 29.26 11.16 17.48
CA ASP A 105 30.09 11.44 18.63
C ASP A 105 31.07 12.53 18.23
N GLY A 106 30.76 13.75 18.65
CA GLY A 106 31.75 14.80 18.74
C GLY A 106 32.65 14.42 19.91
N VAL A 107 33.62 13.55 19.68
CA VAL A 107 34.80 13.49 20.55
C VAL A 107 35.38 14.89 20.48
N LEU A 108 35.11 15.68 21.52
CA LEU A 108 35.79 16.95 21.73
C LEU A 108 37.28 16.59 21.82
N PRO A 109 38.16 17.18 20.99
CA PRO A 109 39.60 16.96 21.11
C PRO A 109 40.11 17.40 22.49
#